data_AF-A0A9E5J4S9-F1
#
_entry.id   AF-A0A9E5J4S9-F1
#
_cell.length_a   1.000
_cell.length_b   1.000
_cell.length_c   1.000
_cell.angle_alpha   90.00
_cell.angle_beta   90.00
_cell.angle_gamma   90.00
#
_symmetry.space_group_name_H-M   'P 1'
#
loop_
_entity.id
_entity.type
_entity.pdbx_description
1 polymer ?
#
loop_
_entity_poly.entity_id
_entity_poly.type
_entity_poly.pdbx_seq_one_letter_code
_entity_poly.pdbx_strand_id
1 'polypeptide(L)' 'MSAYVIFDVEIFDLTRYQEFMAGVKPALEAAGGKYLARAGEHRVYEGDWEPRRIVILEF' A
#
# COMPACT_ATOMS: atom_id res chain seq x y z
N MET A 1 13.25 11.94 11.31
CA MET A 1 13.78 11.36 10.06
C MET A 1 12.72 10.37 9.61
N SER A 2 12.21 10.48 8.39
CA SER A 2 11.07 9.66 7.94
C SER A 2 11.50 8.23 7.58
N ALA A 3 10.61 7.28 7.80
CA ALA A 3 10.72 5.90 7.31
C ALA A 3 9.66 5.65 6.24
N TYR A 4 10.03 4.92 5.18
CA TYR A 4 9.12 4.60 4.09
C TYR A 4 8.89 3.10 3.97
N VAL A 5 7.62 2.73 3.83
CA VAL A 5 7.21 1.35 3.58
C VAL A 5 6.52 1.29 2.23
N ILE A 6 6.99 0.36 1.39
CA ILE A 6 6.48 0.15 0.03
C ILE A 6 5.93 -1.27 -0.03
N PHE A 7 4.66 -1.40 -0.41
CA PHE A 7 4.02 -2.68 -0.65
C PHE A 7 3.69 -2.84 -2.13
N ASP A 8 3.96 -4.03 -2.66
CA ASP A 8 3.32 -4.56 -3.85
C ASP A 8 2.33 -5.63 -3.43
N VAL A 9 1.04 -5.39 -3.65
CA VAL A 9 -0.03 -6.21 -3.08
C VAL A 9 -0.78 -6.94 -4.18
N GLU A 10 -0.79 -8.27 -4.08
CA GLU A 10 -1.74 -9.12 -4.79
C GLU A 10 -2.94 -9.43 -3.90
N ILE A 11 -4.15 -9.18 -4.41
CA ILE A 11 -5.40 -9.44 -3.69
C ILE A 11 -6.01 -10.73 -4.23
N PHE A 12 -6.02 -11.77 -3.38
CA PHE A 12 -6.62 -13.06 -3.72
C PHE A 12 -8.11 -13.17 -3.34
N ASP A 13 -8.54 -12.41 -2.32
CA ASP A 13 -9.92 -12.40 -1.82
C ASP A 13 -10.33 -10.97 -1.48
N LEU A 14 -11.30 -10.46 -2.24
CA LEU A 14 -11.74 -9.07 -2.11
C LEU A 14 -12.50 -8.82 -0.80
N THR A 15 -13.27 -9.80 -0.31
CA THR A 15 -14.06 -9.67 0.92
C THR A 15 -13.13 -9.58 2.12
N ARG A 16 -12.17 -10.50 2.25
CA ARG A 16 -11.17 -10.46 3.32
C ARG A 16 -10.29 -9.22 3.26
N TYR A 17 -9.97 -8.75 2.06
CA TYR A 17 -9.21 -7.52 1.88
C TYR A 17 -10.00 -6.30 2.39
N GLN A 18 -11.31 -6.22 2.14
CA GLN A 18 -12.13 -5.13 2.67
C GLN A 18 -12.17 -5.12 4.20
N GLU A 19 -12.31 -6.28 4.83
CA GLU A 19 -12.26 -6.44 6.29
C GLU A 19 -10.91 -5.97 6.86
N PHE A 20 -9.79 -6.39 6.24
CA PHE A 20 -8.45 -5.93 6.60
C PHE A 20 -8.31 -4.40 6.48
N MET A 21 -8.77 -3.82 5.37
CA MET A 21 -8.67 -2.39 5.12
C MET A 21 -9.46 -1.54 6.12
N ALA A 22 -10.54 -2.06 6.70
CA ALA A 22 -11.30 -1.39 7.75
C ALA A 22 -10.47 -1.20 9.03
N GLY A 23 -9.63 -2.18 9.40
CA GLY A 23 -8.74 -2.10 10.56
C GLY A 23 -7.42 -1.35 10.30
N VAL A 24 -6.91 -1.40 9.07
CA VAL A 24 -5.61 -0.78 8.71
C VAL A 24 -5.62 0.73 8.87
N LYS A 25 -6.67 1.41 8.38
CA LYS A 25 -6.70 2.88 8.39
C LYS A 25 -6.50 3.47 9.80
N PRO A 26 -7.29 3.08 10.82
CA PRO A 26 -7.10 3.62 12.16
C PRO A 26 -5.76 3.20 12.79
N ALA A 27 -5.26 1.99 12.49
CA ALA A 27 -3.97 1.54 12.99
C ALA A 27 -2.80 2.37 12.45
N LEU A 28 -2.84 2.72 11.15
CA LEU A 28 -1.84 3.59 10.54
C LEU A 28 -1.88 5.00 11.10
N GLU A 29 -3.07 5.59 11.24
CA GLU A 29 -3.24 6.93 11.82
C GLU A 29 -2.72 6.97 13.27
N ALA A 30 -3.00 5.94 14.07
CA ALA A 30 -2.49 5.81 15.44
C ALA A 30 -0.96 5.67 15.51
N ALA A 31 -0.34 5.08 14.49
CA ALA A 31 1.10 4.94 14.37
C ALA A 31 1.79 6.17 13.72
N GLY A 32 1.04 7.23 13.39
CA GLY A 32 1.57 8.42 12.70
C GLY A 32 1.82 8.22 11.20
N GLY A 33 1.35 7.11 10.63
CA GLY A 33 1.54 6.75 9.23
C GLY A 33 0.70 7.59 8.28
N LYS A 34 1.30 8.01 7.17
CA LYS A 34 0.68 8.80 6.11
C LYS A 34 0.74 8.08 4.76
N TYR A 35 -0.39 7.99 4.07
CA TYR A 35 -0.42 7.51 2.69
C TYR A 35 0.19 8.55 1.74
N LEU A 36 1.20 8.14 0.98
CA LEU A 36 1.74 8.91 -0.14
C LEU A 36 1.20 8.41 -1.48
N ALA A 37 0.99 7.10 -1.62
CA ALA A 37 0.36 6.49 -2.78
C ALA A 37 -0.52 5.31 -2.37
N ARG A 38 -1.67 5.14 -3.02
CA ARG A 38 -2.62 4.05 -2.74
C ARG A 38 -3.23 3.52 -4.03
N ALA A 39 -2.48 2.68 -4.74
CA ALA A 39 -2.93 1.94 -5.91
C ALA A 39 -3.37 2.78 -7.12
N GLY A 40 -2.58 3.78 -7.47
CA GLY A 40 -2.74 4.49 -8.74
C GLY A 40 -2.15 3.72 -9.93
N GLU A 41 -2.37 4.26 -11.13
CA GLU A 41 -1.63 3.84 -12.32
C GLU A 41 -0.14 4.02 -12.08
N HIS A 42 0.64 3.05 -12.57
CA HIS A 42 2.09 3.10 -12.53
C HIS A 42 2.64 2.57 -13.84
N ARG A 43 3.86 2.98 -14.16
CA ARG A 43 4.60 2.55 -15.34
C ARG A 43 5.95 2.03 -14.89
N VAL A 44 6.27 0.81 -15.33
CA VAL A 44 7.60 0.23 -15.15
C VAL A 44 8.49 0.78 -16.27
N TYR A 45 9.57 1.44 -15.88
CA TYR A 45 10.51 2.03 -16.84
C TYR A 45 11.63 1.05 -17.21
N GLU A 46 12.05 0.20 -16.26
CA GLU A 46 13.16 -0.73 -16.41
C GLU A 46 12.90 -2.02 -15.61
N GLY A 47 13.43 -3.15 -16.11
CA GLY A 47 13.32 -4.47 -15.49
C GLY A 47 12.02 -5.20 -15.77
N ASP A 48 11.92 -6.41 -15.20
CA ASP A 48 10.80 -7.35 -15.43
C ASP A 48 9.80 -7.40 -14.26
N TRP A 49 9.82 -6.38 -13.39
CA TRP A 49 8.86 -6.30 -12.30
C TRP A 49 7.48 -5.94 -12.85
N GLU A 50 6.46 -6.71 -12.50
CA GLU A 50 5.07 -6.47 -12.86
C GLU A 50 4.22 -6.20 -11.61
N PRO A 51 4.31 -4.98 -11.02
CA PRO A 51 3.56 -4.69 -9.82
C PRO A 51 2.06 -4.65 -10.09
N ARG A 52 1.29 -5.11 -9.12
CA ARG A 52 -0.18 -5.13 -9.27
C ARG A 52 -0.81 -3.96 -8.55
N ARG A 53 -0.32 -3.67 -7.35
CA ARG A 53 -0.91 -2.64 -6.50
C ARG A 53 0.16 -2.05 -5.58
N ILE A 54 0.67 -0.89 -5.95
CA ILE A 54 1.65 -0.18 -5.13
C ILE A 54 0.98 0.67 -4.06
N VAL A 55 1.42 0.50 -2.81
CA VAL A 55 1.07 1.36 -1.67
C VAL A 55 2.35 1.89 -1.05
N ILE A 56 2.41 3.20 -0.82
CA ILE A 56 3.56 3.86 -0.20
C ILE A 56 3.07 4.58 1.06
N LEU A 57 3.73 4.29 2.18
CA LEU A 57 3.51 4.92 3.47
C LEU A 57 4.76 5.64 3.95
N GLU A 58 4.56 6.79 4.58
CA GLU A 58 5.57 7.51 5.36
C GLU A 58 5.23 7.41 6.85
N PHE A 59 6.23 7.20 7.69
CA PHE A 59 6.16 7.23 9.15
C PHE A 59 7.22 8.19 9.70
#